data_AF-W1IP79-F1
#
_entry.id   AF-W1IP79-F1
#
_cell.length_a   1.000
_cell.length_b   1.000
_cell.length_c   1.000
_cell.angle_alpha   90.00
_cell.angle_beta   90.00
_cell.angle_gamma   90.00
#
_symmetry.space_group_name_H-M   'P 1'
#
loop_
_entity.id
_entity.type
_entity.pdbx_description
1 polymer ?
#
loop_
_entity_poly.entity_id
_entity_poly.type
_entity_poly.pdbx_seq_one_letter_code
_entity_poly.pdbx_strand_id
1 'polypeptide(L)'
;MLQRHLVSFNALFALLKSCTLSIMLSLFLIGGCMASSLNLPEPTELTGLWQISDKHQVCSIELTDTLLPEGSIWALKSDACLTKLIGNTVAGWRPAPDGITLTDADGNSQAFFGQESEQWVAYLVDGRELVMTLKKKM
;
A
#
# COMPACT_ATOMS: atom_id res chain seq x y z
N MET A 1 49.90 -30.22 50.43
CA MET A 1 48.72 -31.04 50.04
C MET A 1 47.60 -30.56 50.97
N LEU A 2 46.52 -29.87 50.58
CA LEU A 2 45.63 -30.06 49.44
C LEU A 2 44.58 -28.90 49.43
N GLN A 3 44.94 -27.64 49.13
CA GLN A 3 43.92 -26.53 49.23
C GLN A 3 44.01 -25.39 48.21
N ARG A 4 44.98 -25.36 47.28
CA ARG A 4 45.10 -24.27 46.28
C ARG A 4 44.47 -24.55 44.90
N HIS A 5 44.12 -25.80 44.58
CA HIS A 5 43.59 -26.17 43.26
C HIS A 5 42.06 -26.04 43.10
N LEU A 6 41.31 -25.86 44.18
CA LEU A 6 39.83 -25.87 44.15
C LEU A 6 39.17 -24.52 43.81
N VAL A 7 39.89 -23.40 43.93
CA VAL A 7 39.30 -22.05 43.73
C VAL A 7 39.26 -21.66 42.25
N SER A 8 40.28 -22.02 41.47
CA SER A 8 40.40 -21.62 40.06
C SER A 8 39.39 -22.33 39.13
N PHE A 9 38.96 -23.55 39.47
CA PHE A 9 38.00 -24.30 38.66
C PHE A 9 36.58 -23.74 38.82
N ASN A 10 36.16 -23.42 40.04
CA ASN A 10 34.81 -22.88 40.31
C ASN A 10 34.60 -21.47 39.73
N ALA A 11 35.64 -20.62 39.73
CA ALA A 11 35.57 -19.30 39.12
C ALA A 11 35.47 -19.38 37.57
N LEU A 12 36.20 -20.31 36.94
CA LEU A 12 36.15 -20.53 35.49
C LEU A 12 34.79 -21.09 35.05
N PHE A 13 34.20 -22.03 35.81
CA PHE A 13 32.86 -22.56 35.55
C PHE A 13 31.74 -21.52 35.79
N ALA A 14 31.91 -20.62 36.77
CA ALA A 14 30.97 -19.53 37.01
C ALA A 14 30.99 -18.48 35.90
N LEU A 15 32.17 -18.13 35.37
CA LEU A 15 32.31 -17.20 34.25
C LEU A 15 31.78 -17.79 32.93
N LEU A 16 32.01 -19.09 32.67
CA LEU A 16 31.42 -19.78 31.51
C LEU A 16 29.88 -19.87 31.59
N LYS A 17 29.30 -20.09 32.78
CA LYS A 17 27.84 -20.11 32.98
C LYS A 17 27.19 -18.71 32.90
N SER A 18 27.92 -17.67 33.29
CA SER A 18 27.42 -16.29 33.25
C SER A 18 27.38 -15.74 31.82
N CYS A 19 28.34 -16.10 30.97
CA CYS A 19 28.36 -15.68 29.57
C CYS A 19 27.30 -16.40 28.71
N THR A 20 27.00 -17.68 28.97
CA THR A 20 26.03 -18.42 28.15
C THR A 20 24.59 -17.97 28.37
N LEU A 21 24.24 -17.46 29.56
CA LEU A 21 22.89 -16.99 29.87
C LEU A 21 22.57 -15.61 29.26
N SER A 22 23.57 -14.74 29.07
CA SER A 22 23.35 -13.41 28.48
C SER A 22 23.19 -13.44 26.95
N ILE A 23 23.78 -14.42 26.27
CA ILE A 23 23.70 -14.51 24.80
C ILE A 23 22.32 -15.01 24.34
N MET A 24 21.69 -15.93 25.09
CA MET A 24 20.34 -16.42 24.74
C MET A 24 19.24 -15.38 24.94
N LEU A 25 19.41 -14.41 25.86
CA LEU A 25 18.41 -13.38 26.13
C LEU A 25 18.42 -12.24 25.10
N SER A 26 19.54 -12.03 24.40
CA SER A 26 19.65 -10.97 23.38
C SER A 26 19.03 -11.33 22.03
N LEU A 27 18.85 -12.63 21.73
CA LEU A 27 18.23 -13.10 20.49
C LEU A 27 16.69 -12.99 20.48
N PHE A 28 16.04 -12.86 21.64
CA PHE A 28 14.58 -12.72 21.72
C PHE A 28 14.07 -11.28 21.51
N LEU A 29 14.97 -10.28 21.54
CA LEU A 29 14.61 -8.87 21.38
C LEU A 29 14.81 -8.34 19.94
N ILE A 30 15.32 -9.18 19.03
CA ILE A 30 15.56 -8.78 17.64
C ILE A 30 14.28 -9.04 16.84
N GLY A 31 13.36 -8.09 16.94
CA GLY A 31 12.51 -7.64 15.83
C GLY A 31 11.83 -8.71 15.00
N GLY A 32 10.67 -9.19 15.45
CA GLY A 32 9.64 -9.61 14.52
C GLY A 32 9.16 -8.39 13.75
N CYS A 33 9.75 -8.10 12.58
CA CYS A 33 9.09 -7.22 11.61
C CYS A 33 7.81 -7.93 11.18
N MET A 34 6.67 -7.55 11.73
CA MET A 34 5.38 -7.96 11.20
C MET A 34 5.25 -7.34 9.82
N ALA A 35 5.62 -8.10 8.78
CA ALA A 35 5.27 -7.78 7.41
C ALA A 35 3.77 -8.07 7.25
N SER A 36 2.93 -7.11 7.66
CA SER A 36 1.50 -7.16 7.36
C SER A 36 1.34 -6.78 5.89
N SER A 37 0.97 -7.74 5.05
CA SER A 37 0.63 -7.48 3.64
C SER A 37 -0.79 -6.93 3.59
N LEU A 38 -1.00 -5.85 2.85
CA LEU A 38 -2.36 -5.48 2.46
C LEU A 38 -2.88 -6.48 1.43
N ASN A 39 -4.15 -6.86 1.57
CA ASN A 39 -4.84 -7.64 0.56
C ASN A 39 -5.15 -6.74 -0.63
N LEU A 40 -4.90 -7.23 -1.84
CA LEU A 40 -5.35 -6.56 -3.06
C LEU A 40 -6.86 -6.76 -3.19
N PRO A 41 -7.67 -5.70 -3.23
CA PRO A 41 -9.12 -5.83 -3.43
C PRO A 41 -9.43 -6.40 -4.80
N GLU A 42 -10.52 -7.16 -4.87
CA GLU A 42 -11.04 -7.65 -6.15
C GLU A 42 -11.63 -6.46 -6.95
N PRO A 43 -11.44 -6.39 -8.28
CA PRO A 43 -11.94 -5.28 -9.08
C PRO A 43 -13.44 -5.04 -8.90
N THR A 44 -14.22 -6.11 -8.79
CA THR A 44 -15.68 -6.07 -8.58
C THR A 44 -16.10 -5.41 -7.26
N GLU A 45 -15.19 -5.23 -6.30
CA GLU A 45 -15.49 -4.52 -5.05
C GLU A 45 -15.48 -3.01 -5.22
N LEU A 46 -14.74 -2.52 -6.21
CA LEU A 46 -14.48 -1.11 -6.50
C LEU A 46 -15.22 -0.61 -7.75
N THR A 47 -15.85 -1.51 -8.51
CA THR A 47 -16.70 -1.12 -9.64
C THR A 47 -17.91 -0.30 -9.18
N GLY A 48 -18.25 0.70 -9.97
CA GLY A 48 -19.32 1.63 -9.62
C GLY A 48 -19.18 2.99 -10.26
N LEU A 49 -20.10 3.87 -9.89
CA LEU A 49 -20.05 5.29 -10.19
C LEU A 49 -19.29 6.02 -9.09
N TRP A 50 -18.27 6.75 -9.51
CA TRP A 50 -17.41 7.55 -8.67
C TRP A 50 -17.46 9.00 -9.10
N GLN A 51 -17.10 9.89 -8.17
CA GLN A 51 -16.86 11.29 -8.49
C GLN A 51 -15.44 11.64 -8.09
N ILE A 52 -14.77 12.36 -8.99
CA ILE A 52 -13.47 12.97 -8.74
C ILE A 52 -13.67 14.47 -8.70
N SER A 53 -13.26 15.09 -7.62
CA SER A 53 -13.38 16.53 -7.40
C SER A 53 -12.03 17.15 -7.07
N ASP A 54 -11.80 18.35 -7.59
CA ASP A 54 -10.81 19.29 -7.04
C ASP A 54 -11.54 20.45 -6.32
N LYS A 55 -10.81 21.54 -6.05
CA LYS A 55 -11.36 22.74 -5.42
C LYS A 55 -12.38 23.51 -6.28
N HIS A 56 -12.48 23.22 -7.58
CA HIS A 56 -13.25 24.03 -8.54
C HIS A 56 -14.28 23.24 -9.35
N GLN A 57 -14.07 21.95 -9.57
CA GLN A 57 -14.87 21.12 -10.46
C GLN A 57 -15.02 19.68 -9.94
N VAL A 58 -16.11 19.04 -10.37
CA VAL A 58 -16.45 17.65 -10.06
C VAL A 58 -16.72 16.92 -11.38
N CYS A 59 -16.05 15.79 -11.59
CA CYS A 59 -16.23 14.92 -12.75
C CYS A 59 -16.79 13.57 -12.29
N SER A 60 -17.77 13.03 -13.01
CA SER A 60 -18.28 11.67 -12.75
C SER A 60 -17.52 10.67 -13.61
N ILE A 61 -17.23 9.50 -13.04
CA ILE A 61 -16.57 8.40 -13.73
C ILE A 61 -17.26 7.07 -13.36
N GLU A 62 -17.11 6.06 -14.22
CA GLU A 62 -17.56 4.70 -13.97
C GLU A 62 -16.36 3.76 -14.04
N LEU A 63 -16.06 3.11 -12.92
CA LEU A 63 -15.10 2.02 -12.87
C LEU A 63 -15.83 0.75 -13.28
N THR A 64 -15.49 0.19 -14.43
CA THR A 64 -16.15 -1.01 -14.98
C THR A 64 -15.36 -2.27 -14.66
N ASP A 65 -16.00 -3.43 -14.76
CA ASP A 65 -15.40 -4.77 -14.67
C ASP A 65 -14.92 -5.30 -16.04
N THR A 66 -14.96 -4.49 -17.09
CA THR A 66 -14.54 -4.90 -18.43
C THR A 66 -13.02 -4.82 -18.56
N LEU A 67 -12.36 -5.94 -18.85
CA LEU A 67 -10.91 -5.98 -19.07
C LEU A 67 -10.53 -5.32 -20.41
N LEU A 68 -9.47 -4.52 -20.44
CA LEU A 68 -8.89 -4.04 -21.69
C LEU A 68 -7.88 -5.06 -22.28
N PRO A 69 -7.50 -4.96 -23.56
CA PRO A 69 -6.70 -5.98 -24.27
C PRO A 69 -5.36 -6.34 -23.59
N GLU A 70 -4.73 -5.39 -22.92
CA GLU A 70 -3.49 -5.57 -22.16
C GLU A 70 -3.62 -6.49 -20.93
N GLY A 71 -4.84 -6.85 -20.51
CA GLY A 71 -5.10 -7.95 -19.58
C GLY A 71 -4.79 -7.66 -18.10
N SER A 72 -4.32 -6.46 -17.77
CA SER A 72 -3.99 -6.03 -16.39
C SER A 72 -4.69 -4.74 -15.94
N ILE A 73 -5.53 -4.16 -16.81
CA ILE A 73 -6.29 -2.94 -16.55
C ILE A 73 -7.75 -3.15 -16.98
N TRP A 74 -8.65 -2.51 -16.25
CA TRP A 74 -10.08 -2.49 -16.51
C TRP A 74 -10.47 -1.18 -17.17
N ALA A 75 -11.49 -1.21 -18.02
CA ALA A 75 -11.98 -0.04 -18.71
C ALA A 75 -12.60 0.96 -17.73
N LEU A 76 -12.35 2.24 -17.97
CA LEU A 76 -12.92 3.35 -17.23
C LEU A 76 -13.73 4.20 -18.20
N LYS A 77 -14.99 4.47 -17.86
CA LYS A 77 -15.80 5.45 -18.60
C LYS A 77 -15.76 6.77 -17.86
N SER A 78 -15.48 7.84 -18.59
CA SER A 78 -15.46 9.19 -18.02
C SER A 78 -15.95 10.22 -19.02
N ASP A 79 -16.41 11.35 -18.47
CA ASP A 79 -16.66 12.54 -19.27
C ASP A 79 -15.34 13.22 -19.64
N ALA A 80 -15.36 14.07 -20.68
CA ALA A 80 -14.23 14.92 -21.09
C ALA A 80 -13.70 15.84 -19.96
N CYS A 81 -14.46 15.98 -18.87
CA CYS A 81 -14.05 16.65 -17.63
C CYS A 81 -12.80 15.99 -17.01
N LEU A 82 -12.72 14.66 -17.00
CA LEU A 82 -11.65 13.94 -16.33
C LEU A 82 -10.29 14.20 -16.98
N THR A 83 -10.24 14.16 -18.31
CA THR A 83 -9.03 14.46 -19.07
C THR A 83 -8.52 15.88 -18.80
N LYS A 84 -9.42 16.86 -18.66
CA LYS A 84 -9.05 18.23 -18.31
C LYS A 84 -8.57 18.34 -16.85
N LEU A 85 -9.18 17.58 -15.95
CA LEU A 85 -8.84 17.59 -14.54
C LEU A 85 -7.41 17.05 -14.31
N ILE A 86 -7.12 15.88 -14.88
CA ILE A 86 -5.84 15.18 -14.73
C ILE A 86 -4.77 15.76 -15.66
N GLY A 87 -5.16 16.30 -16.82
CA GLY A 87 -4.26 16.84 -17.84
C GLY A 87 -3.85 15.81 -18.90
N ASN A 88 -4.14 14.52 -18.68
CA ASN A 88 -3.87 13.42 -19.60
C ASN A 88 -5.12 12.58 -19.86
N THR A 89 -5.09 11.81 -20.95
CA THR A 89 -6.17 10.87 -21.28
C THR A 89 -6.18 9.72 -20.28
N VAL A 90 -7.37 9.41 -19.75
CA VAL A 90 -7.61 8.25 -18.90
C VAL A 90 -8.61 7.35 -19.61
N ALA A 91 -8.26 6.08 -19.75
CA ALA A 91 -9.08 5.07 -20.42
C ALA A 91 -9.24 3.80 -19.57
N GLY A 92 -8.37 3.59 -18.59
CA GLY A 92 -8.41 2.42 -17.73
C GLY A 92 -8.17 2.73 -16.26
N TRP A 93 -8.31 1.69 -15.46
CA TRP A 93 -8.03 1.70 -14.03
C TRP A 93 -7.54 0.32 -13.57
N ARG A 94 -6.86 0.30 -12.42
CA ARG A 94 -6.48 -0.94 -11.74
C ARG A 94 -6.53 -0.77 -10.21
N PRO A 95 -6.97 -1.80 -9.47
CA PRO A 95 -6.86 -1.81 -8.02
C PRO A 95 -5.39 -1.87 -7.60
N ALA A 96 -5.10 -1.27 -6.45
CA ALA A 96 -3.86 -1.43 -5.71
C ALA A 96 -4.20 -1.79 -4.26
N PRO A 97 -3.29 -2.42 -3.50
CA PRO A 97 -3.58 -2.81 -2.12
C PRO A 97 -3.97 -1.63 -1.24
N ASP A 98 -3.42 -0.45 -1.52
CA ASP A 98 -3.57 0.79 -0.79
C ASP A 98 -4.36 1.85 -1.58
N GLY A 99 -5.05 1.49 -2.67
CA GLY A 99 -5.75 2.49 -3.47
C GLY A 99 -6.20 2.04 -4.86
N ILE A 100 -6.33 3.02 -5.75
CA ILE A 100 -6.75 2.83 -7.14
C ILE A 100 -5.83 3.63 -8.05
N THR A 101 -5.33 2.99 -9.11
CA THR A 101 -4.56 3.69 -10.13
C THR A 101 -5.42 3.91 -11.37
N LEU A 102 -5.49 5.16 -11.84
CA LEU A 102 -6.05 5.49 -13.15
C LEU A 102 -4.94 5.43 -14.20
N THR A 103 -5.26 4.85 -15.36
CA THR A 103 -4.31 4.63 -16.45
C THR A 103 -4.83 5.13 -17.79
N ASP A 104 -3.92 5.31 -18.74
CA ASP A 104 -4.29 5.37 -20.14
C ASP A 104 -4.60 3.95 -20.69
N ALA A 105 -4.86 3.87 -21.99
CA ALA A 105 -5.15 2.61 -22.67
C ALA A 105 -3.91 1.71 -22.80
N ASP A 106 -2.70 2.24 -22.63
CA ASP A 106 -1.46 1.46 -22.68
C ASP A 106 -1.04 0.96 -21.29
N GLY A 107 -1.78 1.34 -20.24
CA GLY A 107 -1.51 0.98 -18.85
C GLY A 107 -0.54 1.93 -18.12
N ASN A 108 -0.15 3.05 -18.73
CA ASN A 108 0.67 4.05 -18.03
C ASN A 108 -0.15 4.73 -16.95
N SER A 109 0.45 4.89 -15.77
CA SER A 109 -0.19 5.55 -14.63
C SER A 109 -0.37 7.04 -14.88
N GLN A 110 -1.61 7.51 -14.75
CA GLN A 110 -1.97 8.92 -14.90
C GLN A 110 -2.21 9.57 -13.55
N ALA A 111 -2.85 8.84 -12.62
CA ALA A 111 -3.05 9.29 -11.25
C ALA A 111 -3.16 8.08 -10.32
N PHE A 112 -2.60 8.20 -9.12
CA PHE A 112 -2.74 7.21 -8.04
C PHE A 112 -3.57 7.81 -6.92
N PHE A 113 -4.70 7.19 -6.61
CA PHE A 113 -5.58 7.56 -5.52
C PHE A 113 -5.38 6.62 -4.34
N GLY A 114 -4.66 7.07 -3.32
CA GLY A 114 -4.48 6.32 -2.09
C GLY A 114 -5.75 6.31 -1.25
N GLN A 115 -6.08 5.16 -0.65
CA GLN A 115 -7.23 5.04 0.25
C GLN A 115 -6.88 5.64 1.61
N GLU A 116 -7.56 6.75 1.96
CA GLU A 116 -7.44 7.45 3.22
C GLU A 116 -8.79 7.42 3.97
N SER A 117 -8.90 6.50 4.94
CA SER A 117 -10.14 6.28 5.73
C SER A 117 -11.37 6.00 4.85
N GLU A 118 -12.13 7.03 4.49
CA GLU A 118 -13.36 6.94 3.67
C GLU A 118 -13.24 7.67 2.32
N GLN A 119 -12.07 8.22 2.02
CA GLN A 119 -11.79 9.00 0.83
C GLN A 119 -10.61 8.41 0.07
N TRP A 120 -10.54 8.71 -1.22
CA TRP A 120 -9.43 8.33 -2.07
C TRP A 120 -8.75 9.60 -2.56
N VAL A 121 -7.50 9.83 -2.19
CA VAL A 121 -6.82 11.10 -2.43
C VAL A 121 -5.64 10.89 -3.38
N ALA A 122 -5.53 11.77 -4.37
CA ALA A 122 -4.40 11.82 -5.29
C ALA A 122 -3.75 13.20 -5.27
N TYR A 123 -2.42 13.23 -5.25
CA TYR A 123 -1.62 14.44 -5.37
C TYR A 123 -0.99 14.49 -6.76
N LEU A 124 -1.34 15.51 -7.54
CA LEU A 124 -0.76 15.74 -8.86
C LEU A 124 0.60 16.45 -8.73
N VAL A 125 1.41 16.35 -9.78
CA VAL A 125 2.75 16.96 -9.84
C VAL A 125 2.74 18.49 -9.72
N ASP A 126 1.61 19.12 -10.03
CA ASP A 126 1.40 20.57 -9.91
C ASP A 126 0.93 21.00 -8.50
N GLY A 127 0.86 20.06 -7.55
CA GLY A 127 0.44 20.30 -6.17
C GLY A 127 -1.08 20.34 -5.99
N ARG A 128 -1.88 20.06 -7.03
CA ARG A 128 -3.33 19.91 -6.88
C ARG A 128 -3.66 18.59 -6.18
N GLU A 129 -4.66 18.68 -5.33
CA GLU A 129 -5.26 17.54 -4.64
C GLU A 129 -6.57 17.18 -5.34
N LEU A 130 -6.71 15.90 -5.69
CA LEU A 130 -7.94 15.33 -6.21
C LEU A 130 -8.51 14.36 -5.17
N VAL A 131 -9.80 14.51 -4.88
CA VAL A 131 -10.53 13.60 -4.00
C VAL A 131 -11.50 12.79 -4.83
N MET A 132 -11.45 11.49 -4.66
CA MET A 132 -12.33 10.52 -5.29
C MET A 132 -13.27 9.91 -4.25
N THR A 133 -14.56 9.86 -4.57
CA THR A 133 -15.61 9.36 -3.67
C THR A 133 -16.57 8.44 -4.42
N LEU A 134 -16.83 7.27 -3.87
CA LEU A 134 -17.81 6.32 -4.40
C LEU A 134 -19.22 6.91 -4.23
N LYS A 135 -19.97 7.03 -5.32
CA LYS A 135 -21.36 7.49 -5.29
C LYS A 135 -22.36 6.36 -5.34
N LYS A 136 -22.05 5.31 -6.10
CA LYS A 136 -22.92 4.15 -6.23
C LYS A 136 -22.08 2.93 -6.59
N LYS A 137 -22.18 1.88 -5.77
CA LYS A 137 -21.63 0.56 -6.09
C LYS A 137 -22.51 -0.15 -7.14
N MET A 138 -21.89 -0.89 -8.05
CA MET A 138 -22.58 -1.70 -9.07
C MET A 138 -22.86 -3.12 -8.58
#